data_AF-A0A6L9KCV9-F1
#
_entry.id   AF-A0A6L9KCV9-F1
#
_cell.length_a   1.000
_cell.length_b   1.000
_cell.length_c   1.000
_cell.angle_alpha   90.00
_cell.angle_beta   90.00
_cell.angle_gamma   90.00
#
_symmetry.space_group_name_H-M   'P 1'
#
loop_
_entity.id
_entity.type
_entity.pdbx_description
1 polymer ?
#
loop_
_entity_poly.entity_id
_entity_poly.type
_entity_poly.pdbx_seq_one_letter_code
_entity_poly.pdbx_strand_id
1 'polypeptide(L)' 'MKKIKVAINGYGVIGKRVADAVALQDDMELVGVCDIITDWRIKIAVQREYPIFAFNDDFSSVTVIANALRLRNKKIKK' A
#
# COMPACT_ATOMS: atom_id res chain seq x y z
N MET A 1 24.03 -6.08 1.72
CA MET A 1 23.91 -5.07 0.64
C MET A 1 22.76 -4.14 0.94
N LYS A 2 22.85 -2.87 0.52
CA LYS A 2 21.77 -1.89 0.70
C LYS A 2 20.70 -2.14 -0.36
N LYS A 3 19.46 -2.40 0.05
CA LYS A 3 18.32 -2.57 -0.88
C LYS A 3 17.93 -1.24 -1.51
N ILE A 4 17.46 -1.29 -2.76
CA ILE A 4 16.91 -0.13 -3.46
C ILE A 4 15.53 0.16 -2.89
N LYS A 5 15.35 1.38 -2.38
CA LYS A 5 14.09 1.84 -1.82
C LYS A 5 13.18 2.34 -2.93
N VAL A 6 12.03 1.71 -3.08
CA VAL A 6 11.06 2.03 -4.15
C VAL A 6 9.76 2.49 -3.52
N ALA A 7 9.22 3.59 -4.03
CA ALA A 7 7.88 4.07 -3.71
C ALA A 7 7.06 4.14 -5.01
N ILE A 8 5.77 3.87 -4.91
CA ILE A 8 4.87 3.87 -6.06
C ILE A 8 3.82 4.95 -5.87
N ASN A 9 3.88 5.97 -6.72
CA ASN A 9 2.89 7.02 -6.75
C ASN A 9 1.75 6.64 -7.73
N GLY A 10 0.60 6.28 -7.18
CA GLY A 10 -0.57 5.83 -7.92
C GLY A 10 -0.77 4.31 -7.85
N TYR A 11 -1.65 3.84 -6.95
CA TYR A 11 -2.00 2.42 -6.78
C TYR A 11 -3.14 1.95 -7.71
N GLY A 12 -3.05 2.37 -8.98
CA GLY A 12 -3.97 1.97 -10.04
C GLY A 12 -3.73 0.54 -10.56
N VAL A 13 -4.19 0.25 -11.79
CA VAL A 13 -4.06 -1.08 -12.40
C VAL A 13 -2.59 -1.48 -12.60
N ILE A 14 -1.74 -0.56 -13.05
CA ILE A 14 -0.30 -0.80 -13.24
C ILE A 14 0.44 -0.72 -11.91
N GLY A 15 0.16 0.32 -11.10
CA GLY A 15 0.84 0.53 -9.82
C GLY A 15 0.80 -0.69 -8.89
N LYS A 16 -0.36 -1.36 -8.78
CA LYS A 16 -0.46 -2.58 -7.96
C LYS A 16 0.41 -3.74 -8.46
N ARG A 17 0.54 -3.88 -9.79
CA ARG A 17 1.38 -4.93 -10.41
C ARG A 17 2.85 -4.64 -10.18
N VAL A 18 3.24 -3.36 -10.29
CA VAL A 18 4.60 -2.91 -9.98
C VAL A 18 4.92 -3.11 -8.50
N ALA A 19 3.97 -2.83 -7.60
CA ALA A 19 4.15 -3.05 -6.15
C ALA A 19 4.42 -4.52 -5.84
N ASP A 20 3.65 -5.43 -6.45
CA ASP A 20 3.85 -6.86 -6.31
C ASP A 20 5.21 -7.30 -6.91
N ALA A 21 5.60 -6.77 -8.06
CA ALA A 21 6.89 -7.08 -8.67
C ALA A 21 8.07 -6.65 -7.79
N VAL A 22 8.02 -5.43 -7.24
CA VAL A 22 9.05 -4.88 -6.33
C VAL A 22 9.14 -5.72 -5.06
N ALA A 23 8.00 -6.12 -4.48
CA ALA A 23 7.96 -6.94 -3.27
C ALA A 23 8.58 -8.34 -3.46
N LEU A 24 8.66 -8.83 -4.70
CA LEU A 24 9.28 -10.11 -5.04
C LEU A 24 10.78 -10.02 -5.34
N GLN A 25 11.36 -8.83 -5.47
CA GLN A 25 12.78 -8.67 -5.76
C GLN A 25 13.62 -8.66 -4.47
N ASP A 26 14.67 -9.47 -4.43
CA ASP A 26 15.52 -9.60 -3.24
C ASP A 26 16.38 -8.36 -2.97
N ASP A 27 16.70 -7.59 -4.01
CA ASP A 27 17.51 -6.36 -3.97
C ASP A 27 16.68 -5.08 -3.79
N MET A 28 15.34 -5.17 -3.72
CA MET A 28 14.45 -4.03 -3.55
C MET A 28 13.64 -4.08 -2.25
N GLU A 29 13.20 -2.91 -1.83
CA GLU A 29 12.30 -2.71 -0.69
C GLU A 29 11.19 -1.74 -1.08
N LEU A 30 9.93 -2.21 -1.03
CA LEU A 30 8.76 -1.36 -1.23
C LEU A 30 8.52 -0.52 0.04
N VAL A 31 8.87 0.77 -0.03
CA VAL A 31 8.69 1.72 1.08
C VAL A 31 7.21 2.08 1.24
N GLY A 32 6.45 2.10 0.14
CA GLY A 32 5.02 2.32 0.19
C GLY A 32 4.37 2.62 -1.15
N VAL A 33 3.05 2.70 -1.10
CA VAL A 33 2.18 3.06 -2.22
C VAL A 33 1.34 4.27 -1.86
N CYS A 34 1.06 5.11 -2.85
CA CYS A 34 0.25 6.31 -2.71
C CYS A 34 -0.96 6.25 -3.64
N ASP A 35 -2.13 6.71 -3.17
CA ASP A 35 -3.33 6.86 -3.99
C ASP A 35 -4.20 8.02 -3.48
N ILE A 36 -5.09 8.50 -4.35
CA ILE A 36 -6.15 9.47 -4.05
C ILE A 36 -7.52 8.80 -3.87
N ILE A 37 -7.69 7.56 -4.34
CA ILE A 37 -8.96 6.84 -4.34
C ILE A 37 -9.04 5.83 -3.18
N THR A 38 -10.17 5.84 -2.47
CA THR A 38 -10.47 5.00 -1.31
C THR A 38 -11.27 3.73 -1.64
N ASP A 39 -11.10 3.17 -2.84
CA ASP A 39 -11.91 2.06 -3.30
C ASP A 39 -11.40 0.68 -2.86
N TRP A 40 -11.93 -0.38 -3.46
CA TRP A 40 -11.56 -1.76 -3.16
C TRP A 40 -10.06 -2.06 -3.31
N ARG A 41 -9.30 -1.28 -4.09
CA ARG A 41 -7.86 -1.49 -4.30
C ARG A 41 -7.06 -1.31 -3.02
N ILE A 42 -7.47 -0.39 -2.15
CA ILE A 42 -6.83 -0.17 -0.84
C ILE A 42 -6.92 -1.43 0.04
N LYS A 43 -8.01 -2.21 -0.07
CA LYS A 43 -8.14 -3.49 0.66
C LYS A 43 -7.06 -4.49 0.25
N ILE A 44 -6.70 -4.53 -1.04
CA ILE A 44 -5.63 -5.39 -1.53
C ILE A 44 -4.29 -4.95 -0.95
N ALA A 45 -3.98 -3.65 -1.02
CA ALA A 45 -2.74 -3.12 -0.46
C ALA A 45 -2.60 -3.43 1.04
N VAL A 46 -3.69 -3.30 1.81
CA VAL A 46 -3.71 -3.67 3.24
C VAL A 46 -3.52 -5.17 3.44
N GLN A 47 -4.14 -6.02 2.62
CA GLN A 47 -3.99 -7.47 2.69
C GLN A 47 -2.56 -7.93 2.35
N ARG A 48 -1.90 -7.25 1.42
CA ARG A 48 -0.48 -7.41 1.08
C ARG A 48 0.46 -6.77 2.10
N GLU A 49 -0.09 -6.10 3.11
CA GLU A 49 0.63 -5.41 4.18
C GLU A 49 1.51 -4.24 3.72
N TYR A 50 1.28 -3.73 2.50
CA TYR A 50 2.00 -2.60 1.94
C TYR A 50 1.72 -1.32 2.75
N PRO A 51 2.74 -0.50 3.04
CA PRO A 51 2.53 0.83 3.59
C PRO A 51 1.74 1.70 2.60
N ILE A 52 0.67 2.34 3.07
CA ILE A 52 -0.24 3.15 2.24
C ILE A 52 -0.20 4.59 2.71
N PHE A 53 0.03 5.49 1.76
CA PHE A 53 0.11 6.92 1.96
C PHE A 53 -0.98 7.63 1.16
N ALA A 54 -1.47 8.75 1.69
CA ALA A 54 -2.30 9.67 0.95
C ALA A 54 -1.41 10.53 0.03
N PHE A 55 -1.96 10.94 -1.12
CA PHE A 55 -1.26 11.84 -2.04
C PHE A 55 -0.96 13.21 -1.42
N ASN A 56 -1.93 13.75 -0.68
CA ASN A 56 -1.80 14.95 0.12
C ASN A 56 -2.80 14.89 1.29
N ASP A 57 -2.88 15.95 2.09
CA ASP A 57 -3.76 16.02 3.26
C ASP A 57 -5.26 15.95 2.90
N ASP A 58 -5.64 16.45 1.72
CA ASP A 58 -7.02 16.38 1.22
C ASP A 58 -7.49 14.93 1.00
N PHE A 59 -6.56 14.02 0.71
CA PHE A 59 -6.82 12.59 0.51
C PHE A 59 -6.46 11.72 1.73
N SER A 60 -6.30 12.31 2.91
CA SER A 60 -5.99 11.61 4.16
C SER A 60 -6.93 10.45 4.51
N SER A 61 -8.16 10.48 3.99
CA SER A 61 -9.15 9.39 4.10
C SER A 61 -8.61 8.03 3.64
N VAL A 62 -7.70 7.99 2.65
CA VAL A 62 -7.03 6.77 2.18
C VAL A 62 -6.25 6.09 3.31
N THR A 63 -5.43 6.84 4.03
CA THR A 63 -4.63 6.32 5.15
C THR A 63 -5.51 5.92 6.34
N VAL A 64 -6.56 6.69 6.63
CA VAL A 64 -7.52 6.37 7.69
C VAL A 64 -8.24 5.05 7.40
N ILE A 65 -8.75 4.87 6.18
CA ILE A 65 -9.43 3.63 5.76
C ILE A 65 -8.46 2.46 5.77
N ALA A 66 -7.24 2.64 5.27
CA ALA A 66 -6.21 1.61 5.32
C ALA A 66 -5.93 1.13 6.75
N ASN A 67 -5.78 2.06 7.70
CA ASN A 67 -5.56 1.74 9.11
C ASN A 67 -6.76 1.02 9.74
N ALA A 68 -7.99 1.49 9.48
CA ALA A 68 -9.20 0.85 9.97
C ALA A 68 -9.32 -0.60 9.45
N LEU A 69 -9.04 -0.83 8.16
CA LEU A 69 -9.04 -2.17 7.55
C LEU A 69 -7.97 -3.07 8.17
N ARG A 70 -6.78 -2.52 8.46
CA ARG A 70 -5.68 -3.27 9.09
C ARG A 70 -6.06 -3.76 10.49
N LEU A 71 -6.70 -2.89 11.29
CA LEU A 71 -7.22 -3.25 12.62
C LEU A 71 -8.34 -4.31 12.55
N ARG A 72 -9.25 -4.18 11.58
CA ARG A 72 -10.31 -5.16 11.35
C ARG A 72 -9.74 -6.55 11.02
N ASN A 73 -8.78 -6.61 10.11
CA ASN A 73 -8.17 -7.88 9.70
C ASN A 73 -7.40 -8.55 10.85
N LYS A 74 -6.79 -7.78 11.76
CA LYS A 74 -6.17 -8.32 12.98
C LYS A 74 -7.17 -8.94 13.96
N LYS A 75 -8.38 -8.37 14.09
CA LYS A 75 -9.42 -8.95 14.96
C LYS A 75 -9.98 -10.27 14.43
N ILE A 76 -10.05 -10.46 13.13
CA ILE A 76 -10.59 -11.69 12.50
C ILE A 76 -9.59 -12.87 12.59
N LYS A 77 -8.28 -12.59 12.64
CA LYS A 77 -7.23 -13.62 12.76
C LYS A 77 -6.95 -14.09 14.20
N LYS A 78 -7.60 -13.50 15.20
CA LYS A 78 -7.55 -13.94 16.61
C LYS A 78 -8.74 -14.84 16.89
#